data_AF-A0A355BKM8-F1
#
_entry.id   AF-A0A355BKM8-F1
#
_cell.length_a   1.000
_cell.length_b   1.000
_cell.length_c   1.000
_cell.angle_alpha   90.00
_cell.angle_beta   90.00
_cell.angle_gamma   90.00
#
_symmetry.space_group_name_H-M   'P 1'
#
loop_
_entity.id
_entity.type
_entity.pdbx_description
1 polymer ?
#
loop_
_entity_poly.entity_id
_entity_poly.type
_entity_poly.pdbx_seq_one_letter_code
_entity_poly.pdbx_strand_id
1 'polypeptide(L)'
;MRVTFPHMGMAWVGLRYLLAEIGFEVIVPPPITRATLELGAKHSPEFICLPFKVMLGNYLEAIAAGADVVMMLGGVGPCRLGYYAEVQREIMHDLGLPVRMIVLERDNFIHEIARAVEEAGQRIAWHRLVPLVRLSLAKVSYLDNLEAEVLRERYREKVQGSCSKLFAQA
;
A
#
# COMPACT_ATOMS: atom_id res chain seq x y z
N MET A 1 -10.50 0.83 -13.73
CA MET A 1 -9.14 0.56 -13.23
C MET A 1 -9.25 -0.01 -11.83
N ARG A 2 -8.60 -1.15 -11.59
CA ARG A 2 -8.55 -1.89 -10.34
C ARG A 2 -7.19 -1.72 -9.68
N VAL A 3 -7.15 -0.85 -8.70
CA VAL A 3 -5.89 -0.40 -8.14
C VAL A 3 -5.56 -1.15 -6.85
N THR A 4 -4.31 -1.55 -6.71
CA THR A 4 -3.73 -2.07 -5.48
C THR A 4 -2.54 -1.22 -5.02
N PHE A 5 -2.17 -1.40 -3.76
CA PHE A 5 -1.05 -0.76 -3.08
C PHE A 5 -0.49 -1.74 -2.04
N PRO A 6 0.75 -1.57 -1.55
CA PRO A 6 1.32 -2.50 -0.58
C PRO A 6 0.80 -2.21 0.84
N HIS A 7 0.76 -3.24 1.70
CA HIS A 7 0.59 -3.02 3.14
C HIS A 7 1.85 -2.38 3.74
N MET A 8 1.68 -1.19 4.33
CA MET A 8 2.70 -0.45 5.06
C MET A 8 2.14 0.00 6.42
N GLY A 9 2.01 -0.93 7.36
CA GLY A 9 1.31 -0.69 8.62
C GLY A 9 -0.18 -0.43 8.38
N MET A 10 -0.79 0.51 9.10
CA MET A 10 -2.24 0.82 9.00
C MET A 10 -2.58 1.83 7.89
N ALA A 11 -1.60 2.28 7.11
CA ALA A 11 -1.81 3.23 6.02
C ALA A 11 -2.82 2.74 4.97
N TRP A 12 -2.98 1.42 4.82
CA TRP A 12 -3.94 0.80 3.90
C TRP A 12 -5.38 1.27 4.15
N VAL A 13 -5.76 1.59 5.40
CA VAL A 13 -7.12 2.05 5.75
C VAL A 13 -7.38 3.42 5.14
N GLY A 14 -6.44 4.34 5.30
CA GLY A 14 -6.53 5.69 4.74
C GLY A 14 -6.44 5.69 3.22
N LEU A 15 -5.52 4.89 2.66
CA LEU A 15 -5.35 4.77 1.21
C LEU A 15 -6.57 4.15 0.54
N ARG A 16 -7.11 3.05 1.09
CA ARG A 16 -8.35 2.43 0.60
C ARG A 16 -9.48 3.45 0.58
N TYR A 17 -9.68 4.17 1.69
CA TYR A 17 -10.72 5.19 1.80
C TYR A 17 -10.53 6.27 0.73
N LEU A 18 -9.34 6.85 0.64
CA LEU A 18 -9.07 7.96 -0.27
C LEU A 18 -9.26 7.54 -1.74
N LEU A 19 -8.69 6.41 -2.14
CA LEU A 19 -8.77 5.92 -3.52
C LEU A 19 -10.20 5.51 -3.91
N ALA A 20 -10.95 4.90 -2.99
CA ALA A 20 -12.35 4.55 -3.23
C ALA A 20 -13.25 5.79 -3.40
N GLU A 21 -13.06 6.82 -2.57
CA GLU A 21 -13.80 8.09 -2.67
C GLU A 21 -13.42 8.90 -3.92
N ILE A 22 -12.20 8.72 -4.40
CA ILE A 22 -11.72 9.24 -5.69
C ILE A 22 -12.35 8.47 -6.88
N GLY A 23 -12.97 7.32 -6.63
CA GLY A 23 -13.71 6.54 -7.64
C GLY A 23 -12.91 5.41 -8.28
N PHE A 24 -11.78 5.00 -7.67
CA PHE A 24 -11.07 3.79 -8.07
C PHE A 24 -11.71 2.53 -7.46
N GLU A 25 -11.69 1.43 -8.19
CA GLU A 25 -11.99 0.11 -7.63
C GLU A 25 -10.72 -0.37 -6.89
N VAL A 26 -10.75 -0.38 -5.56
CA VAL A 26 -9.56 -0.68 -4.75
C VAL A 26 -9.52 -2.15 -4.37
N ILE A 27 -8.48 -2.86 -4.82
CA ILE A 27 -8.16 -4.21 -4.40
C ILE A 27 -7.12 -4.14 -3.28
N VAL A 28 -7.56 -4.31 -2.05
CA VAL A 28 -6.65 -4.39 -0.90
C VAL A 28 -6.02 -5.78 -0.87
N PRO A 29 -4.67 -5.90 -0.83
CA PRO A 29 -4.04 -7.20 -0.69
C PRO A 29 -4.47 -7.90 0.60
N PRO A 30 -4.44 -9.24 0.66
CA PRO A 30 -4.75 -9.95 1.91
C PRO A 30 -3.72 -9.59 3.01
N PRO A 31 -4.03 -9.87 4.28
CA PRO A 31 -3.07 -9.68 5.37
C PRO A 31 -1.77 -10.42 5.09
N ILE A 32 -0.64 -9.78 5.42
CA ILE A 32 0.68 -10.37 5.18
C ILE A 32 0.83 -11.65 6.00
N THR A 33 1.04 -12.77 5.30
CA THR A 33 1.30 -14.08 5.92
C THR A 33 2.70 -14.59 5.57
N ARG A 34 3.08 -15.76 6.11
CA ARG A 34 4.30 -16.45 5.67
C ARG A 34 4.24 -16.80 4.17
N ALA A 35 3.08 -17.19 3.66
CA ALA A 35 2.90 -17.49 2.25
C ALA A 35 3.15 -16.25 1.38
N THR A 36 2.69 -15.06 1.82
CA THR A 36 2.96 -13.79 1.16
C THR A 36 4.47 -13.52 1.06
N LEU A 37 5.20 -13.76 2.15
CA LEU A 37 6.65 -13.57 2.18
C LEU A 37 7.38 -14.60 1.29
N GLU A 38 6.98 -15.87 1.33
CA GLU A 38 7.54 -16.93 0.50
C GLU A 38 7.32 -16.65 -0.99
N LEU A 39 6.12 -16.20 -1.36
CA LEU A 39 5.77 -15.80 -2.72
C LEU A 39 6.66 -14.65 -3.19
N GLY A 40 6.80 -13.61 -2.36
CA GLY A 40 7.69 -12.49 -2.65
C GLY A 40 9.16 -12.91 -2.76
N ALA A 41 9.64 -13.74 -1.84
CA ALA A 41 11.01 -14.23 -1.82
C ALA A 41 11.35 -15.08 -3.04
N LYS A 42 10.41 -15.91 -3.51
CA LYS A 42 10.56 -16.78 -4.69
C LYS A 42 10.89 -16.00 -5.97
N HIS A 43 10.32 -14.81 -6.11
CA HIS A 43 10.44 -13.98 -7.32
C HIS A 43 11.40 -12.79 -7.14
N SER A 44 11.98 -12.63 -5.95
CA SER A 44 12.88 -11.52 -5.64
C SER A 44 14.35 -11.94 -5.71
N PRO A 45 15.28 -11.00 -5.97
CA PRO A 45 16.70 -11.24 -5.78
C PRO A 45 17.03 -11.66 -4.35
N GLU A 46 17.99 -12.57 -4.18
CA GLU A 46 18.32 -13.17 -2.87
C GLU A 46 18.65 -12.11 -1.81
N PHE A 47 19.53 -11.17 -2.16
CA PHE A 47 20.05 -10.12 -1.27
C PHE A 47 19.18 -8.85 -1.21
N ILE A 48 17.99 -8.85 -1.80
CA ILE A 48 17.08 -7.71 -1.64
C ILE A 48 16.45 -7.73 -0.25
N CYS A 49 16.21 -6.54 0.29
CA CYS A 49 15.69 -6.36 1.64
C CYS A 49 14.28 -6.97 1.82
N LEU A 50 13.93 -7.26 3.07
CA LEU A 50 12.64 -7.84 3.43
C LEU A 50 11.42 -7.01 2.98
N PRO A 51 11.38 -5.66 3.10
CA PRO A 51 10.23 -4.87 2.66
C PRO A 51 9.91 -5.06 1.18
N PHE A 52 10.94 -5.18 0.33
CA PHE A 52 10.75 -5.46 -1.10
C PHE A 52 9.99 -6.77 -1.32
N LYS A 53 10.45 -7.84 -0.66
CA LYS A 53 9.86 -9.18 -0.77
C LYS A 53 8.40 -9.17 -0.32
N VAL A 54 8.12 -8.52 0.81
CA VAL A 54 6.75 -8.38 1.34
C VAL A 54 5.85 -7.64 0.36
N MET A 55 6.30 -6.51 -0.19
CA MET A 55 5.52 -5.73 -1.16
C MET A 55 5.27 -6.50 -2.45
N LEU A 56 6.27 -7.19 -2.98
CA LEU A 56 6.10 -8.02 -4.17
C LEU A 56 5.06 -9.13 -3.93
N GLY A 57 5.11 -9.80 -2.76
CA GLY A 57 4.10 -10.78 -2.37
C GLY A 57 2.68 -10.20 -2.36
N ASN A 58 2.50 -9.03 -1.74
CA ASN A 58 1.22 -8.31 -1.73
C ASN A 58 0.72 -7.97 -3.14
N TYR A 59 1.60 -7.51 -4.03
CA TYR A 59 1.22 -7.22 -5.41
C TYR A 59 0.77 -8.46 -6.12
N LEU A 60 1.53 -9.56 -6.05
CA LEU A 60 1.17 -10.81 -6.71
C LEU A 60 -0.18 -11.35 -6.21
N GLU A 61 -0.45 -11.28 -4.90
CA GLU A 61 -1.74 -11.66 -4.33
C GLU A 61 -2.89 -10.76 -4.80
N ALA A 62 -2.67 -9.44 -4.85
CA ALA A 62 -3.69 -8.49 -5.32
C ALA A 62 -3.94 -8.59 -6.82
N ILE A 63 -2.90 -8.86 -7.62
CA ILE A 63 -2.99 -9.11 -9.06
C ILE A 63 -3.78 -10.40 -9.31
N ALA A 64 -3.53 -11.45 -8.53
CA ALA A 64 -4.33 -12.68 -8.58
C ALA A 64 -5.81 -12.44 -8.22
N ALA A 65 -6.08 -11.45 -7.35
CA ALA A 65 -7.44 -11.00 -7.04
C ALA A 65 -8.05 -10.04 -8.09
N GLY A 66 -7.33 -9.73 -9.17
CA GLY A 66 -7.82 -8.96 -10.31
C GLY A 66 -7.38 -7.50 -10.36
N ALA A 67 -6.36 -7.10 -9.60
CA ALA A 67 -5.74 -5.77 -9.76
C ALA A 67 -4.97 -5.67 -11.08
N ASP A 68 -5.21 -4.58 -11.82
CA ASP A 68 -4.54 -4.27 -13.10
C ASP A 68 -3.55 -3.09 -12.97
N VAL A 69 -3.62 -2.34 -11.85
CA VAL A 69 -2.75 -1.21 -11.56
C VAL A 69 -2.16 -1.33 -10.15
N VAL A 70 -0.84 -1.17 -10.03
CA VAL A 70 -0.12 -1.06 -8.75
C VAL A 70 0.28 0.39 -8.52
N MET A 71 -0.19 1.00 -7.43
CA MET A 71 0.32 2.28 -6.94
C MET A 71 1.48 2.03 -5.98
N MET A 72 2.66 2.51 -6.36
CA MET A 72 3.86 2.43 -5.55
C MET A 72 4.32 3.82 -5.15
N LEU A 73 4.80 3.98 -3.93
CA LEU A 73 5.45 5.21 -3.50
C LEU A 73 6.90 5.24 -4.01
N GLY A 74 7.27 6.33 -4.67
CA GLY A 74 8.66 6.64 -4.99
C GLY A 74 9.44 7.04 -3.74
N GLY A 75 10.78 7.03 -3.84
CA GLY A 75 11.67 7.43 -2.77
C GLY A 75 12.59 8.57 -3.19
N VAL A 76 12.66 9.65 -2.41
CA VAL A 76 13.66 10.71 -2.57
C VAL A 76 14.68 10.60 -1.45
N GLY A 77 15.90 10.14 -1.76
CA GLY A 77 17.01 10.00 -0.80
C GLY A 77 17.81 8.70 -0.98
N PRO A 78 18.67 8.32 -0.01
CA PRO A 78 19.51 7.11 -0.10
C PRO A 78 18.71 5.80 0.04
N CYS A 79 17.38 5.89 0.08
CA CYS A 79 16.51 4.74 0.30
C CYS A 79 16.39 3.92 -0.99
N ARG A 80 16.66 2.61 -0.90
CA ARG A 80 16.51 1.67 -2.04
C ARG A 80 15.06 1.58 -2.54
N LEU A 81 14.08 2.06 -1.76
CA LEU A 81 12.67 2.17 -2.15
C LEU A 81 12.48 2.85 -3.52
N GLY A 82 13.28 3.88 -3.84
CA GLY A 82 13.21 4.54 -5.14
C GLY A 82 13.49 3.61 -6.32
N TYR A 83 14.32 2.57 -6.12
CA TYR A 83 14.61 1.56 -7.15
C TYR A 83 13.65 0.38 -7.13
N TYR A 84 12.78 0.24 -6.11
CA TYR A 84 11.91 -0.93 -6.02
C TYR A 84 10.93 -0.99 -7.17
N ALA A 85 10.37 0.15 -7.55
CA ALA A 85 9.39 0.21 -8.62
C ALA A 85 9.96 -0.36 -9.93
N GLU A 86 11.18 0.01 -10.30
CA GLU A 86 11.85 -0.48 -11.50
C GLU A 86 12.06 -2.00 -11.44
N VAL A 87 12.64 -2.50 -10.35
CA VAL A 87 12.92 -3.93 -10.19
C VAL A 87 11.61 -4.74 -10.13
N GLN A 88 10.58 -4.25 -9.44
CA GLN A 88 9.28 -4.91 -9.38
C GLN A 88 8.59 -4.91 -10.73
N ARG A 89 8.73 -3.84 -11.53
CA ARG A 89 8.18 -3.76 -12.88
C ARG A 89 8.81 -4.80 -13.79
N GLU A 90 10.14 -4.93 -13.79
CA GLU A 90 10.85 -5.97 -14.54
C GLU A 90 10.42 -7.37 -14.11
N ILE A 91 10.35 -7.64 -12.80
CA ILE A 91 9.88 -8.94 -12.30
C ILE A 91 8.45 -9.25 -12.77
N MET A 92 7.53 -8.28 -12.71
CA MET A 92 6.15 -8.50 -13.17
C MET A 92 6.09 -8.72 -14.68
N HIS A 93 6.93 -8.02 -15.46
CA HIS A 93 7.06 -8.22 -16.89
C HIS A 93 7.59 -9.62 -17.22
N ASP A 94 8.64 -10.08 -16.54
CA ASP A 94 9.22 -11.42 -16.71
C ASP A 94 8.23 -12.54 -16.34
N LEU A 95 7.32 -12.27 -15.41
CA LEU A 95 6.21 -13.16 -15.05
C LEU A 95 5.04 -13.12 -16.04
N GLY A 96 5.09 -12.25 -17.05
CA GLY A 96 4.03 -12.08 -18.05
C GLY A 96 2.74 -11.47 -17.48
N LEU A 97 2.84 -10.70 -16.40
CA LEU A 97 1.69 -10.06 -15.75
C LEU A 97 1.40 -8.71 -16.42
N PRO A 98 0.22 -8.50 -17.02
CA PRO A 98 -0.13 -7.26 -17.72
C PRO A 98 -0.57 -6.19 -16.72
N VAL A 99 0.35 -5.75 -15.85
CA VAL A 99 0.06 -4.83 -14.75
C VAL A 99 0.79 -3.53 -14.96
N ARG A 100 0.04 -2.42 -14.85
CA ARG A 100 0.63 -1.09 -14.92
C ARG A 100 1.08 -0.65 -13.53
N MET A 101 2.33 -0.25 -13.41
CA MET A 101 2.82 0.36 -12.17
C MET A 101 2.83 1.89 -12.30
N ILE A 102 2.18 2.57 -11.36
CA ILE A 102 2.18 4.03 -11.22
C ILE A 102 3.05 4.36 -10.01
N VAL A 103 4.12 5.13 -10.23
CA VAL A 103 5.08 5.51 -9.19
C VAL A 103 4.81 6.94 -8.77
N LEU A 104 4.47 7.09 -7.49
CA LEU A 104 4.16 8.37 -6.88
C LEU A 104 5.44 8.99 -6.32
N GLU A 105 6.17 9.72 -7.16
CA GLU A 105 7.36 10.48 -6.77
C GLU A 105 6.99 11.86 -6.22
N ARG A 106 7.85 12.45 -5.37
CA ARG A 106 7.58 13.75 -4.73
C ARG A 106 7.30 14.86 -5.75
N ASP A 107 8.10 14.93 -6.80
CA ASP A 107 8.08 16.05 -7.74
C ASP A 107 6.90 15.95 -8.71
N ASN A 108 6.44 14.73 -9.01
CA ASN A 108 5.36 14.46 -9.97
C ASN A 108 4.08 13.91 -9.32
N PHE A 109 4.00 13.89 -7.99
CA PHE A 109 2.93 13.25 -7.22
C PHE A 109 1.53 13.67 -7.69
N ILE A 110 1.33 14.99 -7.81
CA ILE A 110 0.03 15.57 -8.18
C ILE A 110 -0.30 15.26 -9.64
N HIS A 111 0.70 15.30 -10.52
CA HIS A 111 0.53 15.05 -11.94
C HIS A 111 0.16 13.60 -12.22
N GLU A 112 0.88 12.64 -11.62
CA GLU A 112 0.61 11.21 -11.79
C GLU A 112 -0.77 10.81 -11.24
N ILE A 113 -1.17 11.37 -10.10
CA ILE A 113 -2.52 11.12 -9.55
C ILE A 113 -3.58 11.73 -10.45
N ALA A 114 -3.42 12.99 -10.90
CA ALA A 114 -4.38 13.62 -11.79
C ALA A 114 -4.55 12.83 -13.08
N ARG A 115 -3.43 12.39 -13.68
CA ARG A 115 -3.42 11.54 -14.88
C ARG A 115 -4.11 10.19 -14.63
N ALA A 116 -3.82 9.52 -13.52
CA ALA A 116 -4.45 8.25 -13.16
C ALA A 116 -5.98 8.41 -12.98
N VAL A 117 -6.42 9.52 -12.40
CA VAL A 117 -7.85 9.85 -12.22
C VAL A 117 -8.52 10.12 -13.57
N GLU A 118 -7.86 10.88 -14.45
CA GLU A 118 -8.34 11.13 -15.82
C GLU A 118 -8.46 9.85 -16.65
N GLU A 119 -7.45 8.97 -16.57
CA GLU A 119 -7.46 7.66 -17.25
C GLU A 119 -8.54 6.73 -16.71
N ALA A 120 -8.88 6.84 -15.43
CA ALA A 120 -10.03 6.14 -14.85
C ALA A 120 -11.39 6.70 -15.31
N GLY A 121 -11.39 7.76 -16.13
CA GLY A 121 -12.60 8.44 -16.60
C GLY A 121 -13.31 9.26 -15.52
N GLN A 122 -12.63 9.52 -14.40
CA GLN A 122 -13.17 10.26 -13.26
C GLN A 122 -12.77 11.74 -13.37
N ARG A 123 -13.61 12.63 -12.85
CA ARG A 123 -13.31 14.06 -12.71
C ARG A 123 -13.65 14.50 -11.30
N ILE A 124 -12.61 14.73 -10.49
CA ILE A 124 -12.80 15.21 -9.12
C ILE A 124 -12.52 16.69 -9.08
N ALA A 125 -13.47 17.42 -8.53
CA ALA A 125 -13.27 18.82 -8.24
C ALA A 125 -12.36 18.98 -7.02
N TRP A 126 -11.33 19.83 -7.14
CA TRP A 126 -10.33 20.07 -6.10
C TRP A 126 -10.92 20.43 -4.72
N HIS A 127 -12.07 21.11 -4.68
CA HIS A 127 -12.75 21.45 -3.43
C HIS A 127 -13.26 20.23 -2.65
N ARG A 128 -13.53 19.10 -3.33
CA ARG A 128 -13.90 17.83 -2.69
C ARG A 128 -12.69 17.02 -2.26
N LEU A 129 -11.54 17.21 -2.91
CA LEU A 129 -10.33 16.44 -2.62
C LEU A 129 -9.73 16.80 -1.25
N VAL A 130 -9.67 18.09 -0.90
CA VAL A 130 -9.09 18.56 0.36
C VAL A 130 -9.74 17.91 1.61
N PRO A 131 -11.08 17.92 1.78
CA PRO A 131 -11.70 17.28 2.94
C PRO A 131 -11.49 15.75 2.95
N LEU A 132 -11.49 15.10 1.78
CA LEU A 132 -11.21 13.66 1.67
C LEU A 132 -9.79 13.31 2.13
N VAL A 133 -8.79 14.06 1.67
CA VAL A 133 -7.40 13.88 2.08
C VAL A 133 -7.25 14.14 3.58
N ARG A 134 -7.85 15.21 4.10
CA ARG A 134 -7.83 15.50 5.55
C ARG A 134 -8.43 14.37 6.38
N LEU A 135 -9.55 13.81 5.94
CA LEU A 135 -10.21 12.69 6.64
C LEU A 135 -9.39 11.40 6.52
N SER A 136 -8.78 11.13 5.37
CA SER A 136 -7.86 10.01 5.18
C SER A 136 -6.66 10.10 6.13
N LEU A 137 -6.01 11.28 6.18
CA LEU A 137 -4.90 11.53 7.11
C LEU A 137 -5.35 11.42 8.57
N ALA A 138 -6.53 11.94 8.92
CA ALA A 138 -7.07 11.81 10.27
C ALA A 138 -7.29 10.34 10.67
N LYS A 139 -7.80 9.50 9.75
CA LYS A 139 -7.95 8.04 9.97
C LYS A 139 -6.59 7.38 10.23
N VAL A 140 -5.58 7.66 9.41
CA VAL A 140 -4.23 7.10 9.56
C VAL A 140 -3.61 7.56 10.88
N SER A 141 -3.61 8.87 11.16
CA SER A 141 -3.07 9.41 12.41
C SER A 141 -3.76 8.85 13.65
N TYR A 142 -5.08 8.64 13.60
CA TYR A 142 -5.80 8.00 14.70
C TYR A 142 -5.33 6.56 14.93
N LEU A 143 -5.23 5.77 13.87
CA LEU A 143 -4.76 4.38 13.95
C LEU A 143 -3.31 4.28 14.40
N ASP A 144 -2.43 5.15 13.92
CA ASP A 144 -1.02 5.20 14.32
C ASP A 144 -0.89 5.56 15.81
N ASN A 145 -1.67 6.52 16.30
CA ASN A 145 -1.69 6.88 17.72
C ASN A 145 -2.23 5.74 18.58
N LEU A 146 -3.31 5.09 18.14
CA LEU A 146 -3.88 3.94 18.82
C LEU A 146 -2.88 2.78 18.87
N GLU A 147 -2.20 2.48 17.77
CA GLU A 147 -1.15 1.46 17.71
C GLU A 147 0.00 1.81 18.66
N ALA A 148 0.42 3.08 18.72
CA ALA A 148 1.45 3.53 19.65
C ALA A 148 1.05 3.33 21.13
N GLU A 149 -0.21 3.59 21.49
CA GLU A 149 -0.73 3.31 22.84
C GLU A 149 -0.77 1.81 23.14
N VAL A 150 -1.25 1.00 22.19
CA VAL A 150 -1.27 -0.46 22.32
C VAL A 150 0.14 -1.02 22.48
N LEU A 151 1.11 -0.51 21.72
CA LEU A 151 2.52 -0.91 21.84
C LEU A 151 3.12 -0.52 23.19
N ARG A 152 2.71 0.62 23.76
CA ARG A 152 3.07 0.99 25.14
C ARG A 152 2.43 0.05 26.15
N GLU A 153 1.16 -0.32 26.04
CA GLU A 153 0.58 -1.22 27.05
C GLU A 153 1.01 -2.69 26.87
N ARG A 154 1.49 -3.07 25.67
CA ARG A 154 1.93 -4.43 25.36
C ARG A 154 3.05 -4.94 26.26
N TYR A 155 3.96 -4.08 26.75
CA TYR A 155 5.01 -4.54 27.69
C TYR A 155 4.46 -4.85 29.09
N ARG A 156 3.28 -4.34 29.45
CA ARG A 156 2.59 -4.59 30.73
C ARG A 156 1.60 -5.75 30.65
N GLU A 157 1.53 -6.40 29.49
CA GLU A 157 0.61 -7.47 29.21
C GLU A 157 0.85 -8.66 30.15
N LYS A 158 -0.18 -9.04 30.92
CA LYS A 158 -0.14 -10.24 31.78
C LYS A 158 -0.47 -11.53 31.02
N VAL A 159 -1.35 -11.42 30.02
CA VAL A 159 -1.79 -12.55 29.17
C VAL A 159 -1.37 -12.25 27.74
N GLN A 160 -0.39 -12.99 27.25
CA GLN A 160 0.18 -12.77 25.92
C GLN A 160 -0.89 -12.69 24.83
N GLY A 161 -0.85 -11.63 24.02
CA GLY A 161 -1.76 -11.41 22.88
C GLY A 161 -3.12 -10.79 23.22
N SER A 162 -3.39 -10.45 24.48
CA SER A 162 -4.57 -9.66 24.89
C SER A 162 -4.64 -8.28 24.21
N CYS A 163 -3.53 -7.55 24.18
CA CYS A 163 -3.42 -6.23 23.53
C CYS A 163 -3.67 -6.31 22.02
N SER A 164 -3.14 -7.35 21.36
CA SER A 164 -3.37 -7.58 19.94
C SER A 164 -4.83 -7.94 19.63
N LYS A 165 -5.48 -8.73 20.50
CA LYS A 165 -6.92 -9.06 20.36
C LYS A 165 -7.80 -7.82 20.52
N LEU A 166 -7.49 -6.97 21.49
CA LEU A 166 -8.21 -5.70 21.70
C LEU A 166 -8.03 -4.75 20.51
N PHE A 167 -6.80 -4.63 20.01
CA PHE A 167 -6.53 -3.79 18.85
C PHE A 167 -7.25 -4.28 17.58
N ALA A 168 -7.39 -5.59 17.39
CA ALA A 168 -8.14 -6.16 16.26
C ALA A 168 -9.66 -5.94 16.34
N GLN A 169 -10.19 -5.49 17.47
CA GLN A 169 -11.62 -5.17 17.65
C GLN A 169 -11.94 -3.68 17.41
N ALA A 170 -10.92 -2.82 17.38
CA ALA A 170 -11.04 -1.39 17.11
C ALA A 170 -11.10 -1.11 15.60
#